data_AF-A0AAQ3RJD3-F1
#
_entry.id   AF-A0AAQ3RJD3-F1
#
_cell.length_a   1.000
_cell.length_b   1.000
_cell.length_c   1.000
_cell.angle_alpha   90.00
_cell.angle_beta   90.00
_cell.angle_gamma   90.00
#
_symmetry.space_group_name_H-M   'P 1'
#
loop_
_entity.id
_entity.type
_entity.pdbx_description
1 polymer ?
#
loop_
_entity_poly.entity_id
_entity_poly.type
_entity_poly.pdbx_seq_one_letter_code
_entity_poly.pdbx_strand_id
1 'polypeptide(L)'
;MNFVVADPDARLVPVPAGNKVRPAVDGRKPVKKLTPETEKNIFFLVQDNLSFPLICPDWNADEEILLLEAIEMYGFGNWNEVAEYVGTKSKSQCIDHYNAVYMNSPCFPLPDLSHVMGKSRDELFAMVKGHEAKKGLFLMN
;
A
#
# COMPACT_ATOMS: atom_id res chain seq x y z
N MET A 1 -48.57 -27.95 -31.63
CA MET A 1 -47.24 -28.44 -32.03
C MET A 1 -46.25 -27.30 -31.92
N ASN A 2 -45.28 -27.46 -31.03
CA ASN A 2 -43.86 -27.10 -31.15
C ASN A 2 -43.30 -27.18 -29.73
N PHE A 3 -42.61 -28.29 -29.50
CA PHE A 3 -41.89 -28.57 -28.27
C PHE A 3 -40.52 -27.90 -28.38
N VAL A 4 -40.13 -27.15 -27.35
CA VAL A 4 -38.71 -26.91 -27.06
C VAL A 4 -38.48 -27.37 -25.64
N VAL A 5 -37.51 -28.28 -25.53
CA VAL A 5 -37.22 -29.11 -24.38
C VAL A 5 -36.64 -28.28 -23.22
N ALA A 6 -37.00 -28.74 -22.02
CA ALA A 6 -36.68 -28.29 -20.69
C ALA A 6 -35.23 -27.85 -20.43
N ASP A 7 -35.10 -26.77 -19.66
CA ASP A 7 -34.17 -26.79 -18.53
C ASP A 7 -34.90 -27.51 -17.37
N PRO A 8 -34.47 -28.72 -16.96
CA PRO A 8 -35.17 -29.54 -15.97
C PRO A 8 -34.97 -29.09 -14.51
N ASP A 9 -34.16 -28.06 -14.22
CA ASP A 9 -33.78 -27.74 -12.83
C ASP A 9 -34.13 -26.32 -12.33
N ALA A 10 -34.74 -25.45 -13.15
CA ALA A 10 -35.23 -24.16 -12.67
C ALA A 10 -36.63 -24.32 -12.01
N ARG A 11 -36.64 -24.54 -10.69
CA ARG A 11 -37.86 -24.60 -9.89
C ARG A 11 -38.65 -23.29 -9.96
N LEU A 12 -39.92 -23.38 -10.38
CA LEU A 12 -40.93 -22.34 -10.17
C LEU A 12 -41.09 -22.10 -8.66
N VAL A 13 -40.74 -20.91 -8.16
CA VAL A 13 -41.03 -20.53 -6.78
C VAL A 13 -42.40 -19.85 -6.71
N PRO A 14 -43.35 -20.35 -5.89
CA PRO A 14 -44.61 -19.66 -5.63
C PRO A 14 -44.34 -18.40 -4.81
N VAL A 15 -44.71 -17.22 -5.34
CA VAL A 15 -44.67 -15.97 -4.56
C VAL A 15 -45.94 -15.89 -3.71
N PRO A 16 -45.84 -15.72 -2.37
CA PRO A 16 -47.01 -15.55 -1.51
C PRO A 16 -47.76 -14.25 -1.84
N ALA A 17 -49.08 -14.34 -2.01
CA ALA A 17 -49.95 -13.18 -2.12
C ALA A 17 -49.90 -12.39 -0.82
N GLY A 18 -49.31 -11.19 -0.81
CA GLY A 18 -49.35 -10.37 0.40
C GLY A 18 -48.47 -9.13 0.52
N ASN A 19 -47.44 -8.90 -0.30
CA ASN A 19 -46.56 -7.75 -0.06
C ASN A 19 -46.48 -6.77 -1.23
N LYS A 20 -46.96 -5.56 -0.93
CA LYS A 20 -47.19 -4.40 -1.79
C LYS A 20 -46.01 -4.09 -2.72
N VAL A 21 -46.32 -3.95 -4.00
CA VAL A 21 -45.46 -3.36 -5.04
C VAL A 21 -44.96 -2.00 -4.55
N ARG A 22 -43.65 -1.88 -4.30
CA ARG A 22 -43.03 -0.55 -4.18
C ARG A 22 -42.75 -0.07 -5.60
N PRO A 23 -43.09 1.18 -5.97
CA PRO A 23 -42.70 1.71 -7.26
C PRO A 23 -41.17 1.78 -7.30
N ALA A 24 -40.56 1.09 -8.27
CA ALA A 24 -39.16 1.27 -8.58
C ALA A 24 -38.98 2.70 -9.08
N VAL A 25 -38.29 3.51 -8.28
CA VAL A 25 -37.92 4.87 -8.63
C VAL A 25 -36.92 4.76 -9.78
N ASP A 26 -37.35 5.15 -10.97
CA ASP A 26 -36.50 5.30 -12.14
C ASP A 26 -35.42 6.35 -11.85
N GLY A 27 -34.16 5.93 -11.96
CA GLY A 27 -33.01 6.71 -11.53
C GLY A 27 -31.69 6.08 -11.90
N ARG A 28 -31.63 5.37 -13.04
CA ARG A 28 -30.33 4.99 -13.61
C ARG A 28 -29.65 6.25 -14.14
N LYS A 29 -28.72 6.79 -13.35
CA LYS A 29 -27.72 7.74 -13.85
C LYS A 29 -27.03 7.13 -15.08
N PRO A 30 -26.72 7.91 -16.13
CA PRO A 30 -26.05 7.38 -17.31
C PRO A 30 -24.75 6.68 -16.89
N VAL A 31 -24.58 5.43 -17.33
CA VAL A 31 -23.30 4.74 -17.24
C VAL A 31 -22.31 5.59 -18.03
N LYS A 32 -21.33 6.20 -17.34
CA LYS A 32 -20.21 6.86 -18.02
C LYS A 32 -19.52 5.79 -18.84
N LYS A 33 -19.62 5.88 -20.18
CA LYS A 33 -18.87 5.03 -21.09
C LYS A 33 -17.39 5.18 -20.73
N LEU A 34 -16.78 4.08 -20.29
CA LEU A 34 -15.35 4.00 -20.07
C LEU A 34 -14.70 4.20 -21.44
N THR A 35 -14.00 5.31 -21.62
CA THR A 35 -13.24 5.55 -22.84
C THR A 35 -11.91 4.79 -22.78
N PRO A 36 -11.35 4.34 -23.93
CA PRO A 36 -10.15 3.50 -23.98
C PRO A 36 -8.91 4.13 -23.34
N GLU A 37 -8.89 5.46 -23.16
CA GLU A 37 -7.79 6.17 -22.52
C GLU A 37 -7.63 5.90 -21.00
N THR A 38 -8.59 5.26 -20.33
CA THR A 38 -8.46 4.97 -18.88
C THR A 38 -7.59 3.76 -18.54
N GLU A 39 -7.22 2.92 -19.52
CA GLU A 39 -6.31 1.78 -19.29
C GLU A 39 -4.82 2.18 -19.34
N LYS A 40 -4.49 3.38 -19.84
CA LYS A 40 -3.10 3.87 -19.87
C LYS A 40 -2.65 4.50 -18.55
N ASN A 41 -3.52 4.56 -17.55
CA ASN A 41 -3.16 5.00 -16.22
C ASN A 41 -2.91 3.82 -15.26
N ILE A 42 -2.59 2.64 -15.82
CA ILE A 42 -1.95 1.56 -15.07
C ILE A 42 -0.55 2.06 -14.69
N PHE A 43 -0.50 2.69 -13.51
CA PHE A 43 0.52 2.42 -12.51
C PHE A 43 1.95 2.73 -12.94
N PHE A 44 2.22 3.97 -13.36
CA PHE A 44 3.46 4.57 -12.88
C PHE A 44 3.23 4.94 -11.42
N LEU A 45 3.17 3.95 -10.52
CA LEU A 45 3.60 4.28 -9.16
C LEU A 45 5.06 4.61 -9.33
N VAL A 46 5.38 5.89 -9.14
CA VAL A 46 6.71 6.26 -8.70
C VAL A 46 7.02 5.29 -7.57
N GLN A 47 7.94 4.36 -7.81
CA GLN A 47 8.41 3.49 -6.75
C GLN A 47 9.14 4.45 -5.82
N ASP A 48 8.45 4.87 -4.76
CA ASP A 48 8.96 5.88 -3.85
C ASP A 48 10.36 5.46 -3.42
N ASN A 49 11.31 6.39 -3.51
CA ASN A 49 12.66 6.11 -3.02
C ASN A 49 12.58 6.00 -1.49
N LEU A 50 12.47 4.77 -0.97
CA LEU A 50 12.32 4.45 0.44
C LEU A 50 13.64 4.52 1.24
N SER A 51 14.73 4.98 0.61
CA SER A 51 16.00 5.24 1.27
C SER A 51 15.95 6.55 2.10
N PHE A 52 15.01 6.62 3.04
CA PHE A 52 14.91 7.66 4.05
C PHE A 52 14.63 7.03 5.42
N PRO A 53 15.12 7.62 6.52
CA PRO A 53 14.89 7.09 7.85
C PRO A 53 13.40 7.21 8.23
N LEU A 54 12.80 6.11 8.71
CA LEU A 54 11.38 6.07 9.08
C LEU A 54 11.18 6.21 10.59
N ILE A 55 11.77 5.29 11.35
CA ILE A 55 11.60 5.21 12.81
C ILE A 55 12.84 5.75 13.53
N CYS A 56 14.03 5.36 13.07
CA CYS A 56 15.30 5.81 13.60
C CYS A 56 16.24 6.25 12.46
N PRO A 57 17.23 7.11 12.72
CA PRO A 57 18.09 7.67 11.67
C PRO A 57 18.97 6.63 10.97
N ASP A 58 19.23 5.50 11.62
CA ASP A 58 20.14 4.46 11.11
C ASP A 58 19.42 3.39 10.26
N TRP A 59 18.09 3.43 10.19
CA TRP A 59 17.27 2.47 9.45
C TRP A 59 16.35 3.17 8.45
N ASN A 60 16.53 2.84 7.19
CA ASN A 60 15.70 3.34 6.11
C ASN A 60 14.35 2.62 6.04
N ALA A 61 13.35 3.26 5.45
CA ALA A 61 12.01 2.69 5.32
C ALA A 61 11.99 1.37 4.53
N ASP A 62 12.85 1.21 3.52
CA ASP A 62 13.03 -0.07 2.82
C ASP A 62 13.63 -1.16 3.73
N GLU A 63 14.66 -0.83 4.50
CA GLU A 63 15.29 -1.75 5.45
C GLU A 63 14.30 -2.23 6.53
N GLU A 64 13.43 -1.35 7.02
CA GLU A 64 12.36 -1.69 7.97
C GLU A 64 11.38 -2.71 7.38
N ILE A 65 10.99 -2.52 6.12
CA ILE A 65 10.10 -3.45 5.41
C ILE A 65 10.78 -4.80 5.24
N LEU A 66 12.03 -4.81 4.76
CA LEU A 66 12.80 -6.04 4.55
C LEU A 66 12.98 -6.83 5.84
N LEU A 67 13.20 -6.15 6.98
CA LEU A 67 13.32 -6.80 8.28
C LEU A 67 12.05 -7.53 8.67
N LEU A 68 10.89 -6.87 8.55
CA LEU A 68 9.60 -7.45 8.93
C LEU A 68 9.20 -8.59 7.98
N GLU A 69 9.38 -8.42 6.68
CA GLU A 69 9.13 -9.46 5.67
C GLU A 69 10.01 -10.70 5.94
N ALA A 70 11.30 -10.50 6.24
CA ALA A 70 12.20 -11.60 6.55
C ALA A 70 11.80 -12.34 7.83
N ILE A 71 11.35 -11.64 8.87
CA ILE A 71 10.86 -12.29 10.10
C ILE A 71 9.58 -13.08 9.84
N GLU A 72 8.67 -12.57 8.99
CA GLU A 72 7.47 -13.29 8.57
C GLU A 72 7.83 -14.56 7.77
N MET A 73 8.79 -14.46 6.85
CA MET A 73 9.19 -15.55 5.95
C MET A 73 10.03 -16.64 6.64
N TYR A 74 11.05 -16.25 7.41
CA TYR A 74 12.02 -17.17 8.00
C TYR A 74 11.73 -17.51 9.46
N GLY A 75 10.79 -16.79 10.09
CA GLY A 75 10.39 -16.97 11.47
C GLY A 75 11.25 -16.19 12.47
N PHE A 76 10.62 -15.81 13.58
CA PHE A 76 11.27 -15.12 14.67
C PHE A 76 12.40 -15.98 15.28
N GLY A 77 13.58 -15.38 15.48
CA GLY A 77 14.76 -16.07 16.02
C GLY A 77 15.78 -16.52 14.98
N ASN A 78 15.38 -16.64 13.70
CA ASN A 78 16.29 -17.02 12.61
C ASN A 78 17.08 -15.81 12.06
N TRP A 79 17.78 -15.11 12.93
CA TRP A 79 18.39 -13.81 12.62
C TRP A 79 19.57 -13.86 11.65
N ASN A 80 20.11 -15.06 11.35
CA ASN A 80 21.12 -15.21 10.31
C ASN A 80 20.48 -14.96 8.94
N GLU A 81 19.42 -15.71 8.60
CA GLU A 81 18.69 -15.58 7.34
C GLU A 81 18.04 -14.20 7.21
N VAL A 82 17.53 -13.64 8.33
CA VAL A 82 16.94 -12.29 8.34
C VAL A 82 17.97 -11.23 7.94
N ALA A 83 19.19 -11.31 8.49
CA ALA A 83 20.25 -10.36 8.13
C ALA A 83 20.72 -10.53 6.68
N GLU A 84 20.80 -11.77 6.19
CA GLU A 84 21.11 -12.05 4.79
C GLU A 84 20.04 -11.49 3.83
N TYR A 85 18.77 -11.57 4.21
CA TYR A 85 17.66 -11.01 3.42
C TYR A 85 17.66 -9.48 3.41
N VAL A 86 17.90 -8.84 4.56
CA VAL A 86 18.04 -7.38 4.64
C VAL A 86 19.27 -6.89 3.85
N GLY A 87 20.37 -7.66 3.87
CA GLY A 87 21.57 -7.43 3.04
C GLY A 87 22.45 -6.24 3.45
N THR A 88 21.89 -5.22 4.10
CA THR A 88 22.61 -4.00 4.53
C THR A 88 22.94 -3.96 6.02
N LYS A 89 22.32 -4.83 6.83
CA LYS A 89 22.49 -4.88 8.29
C LYS A 89 23.01 -6.25 8.73
N SER A 90 23.82 -6.25 9.77
CA SER A 90 24.27 -7.47 10.44
C SER A 90 23.19 -8.06 11.33
N LYS A 91 23.31 -9.35 11.65
CA LYS A 91 22.44 -10.07 12.59
C LYS A 91 22.23 -9.32 13.91
N SER A 92 23.31 -8.85 14.55
CA SER A 92 23.20 -8.14 15.82
C SER A 92 22.39 -6.86 15.66
N GLN A 93 22.62 -6.09 14.58
CA GLN A 93 21.85 -4.88 14.29
C GLN A 93 20.36 -5.18 14.11
N CYS A 94 20.00 -6.24 13.37
CA CYS A 94 18.60 -6.64 13.20
C CYS A 94 17.93 -7.01 14.54
N ILE A 95 18.63 -7.75 15.39
CA ILE A 95 18.13 -8.14 16.72
C ILE A 95 17.93 -6.91 17.60
N ASP A 96 18.96 -6.08 17.71
CA ASP A 96 18.96 -4.91 18.59
C ASP A 96 17.88 -3.92 18.17
N HIS A 97 17.75 -3.68 16.88
CA HIS A 97 16.73 -2.81 16.32
C HIS A 97 15.31 -3.34 16.55
N TYR A 98 15.05 -4.61 16.20
CA TYR A 98 13.72 -5.19 16.40
C TYR A 98 13.30 -5.13 17.88
N ASN A 99 14.23 -5.42 18.79
CA ASN A 99 13.96 -5.36 20.21
C ASN A 99 13.67 -3.94 20.69
N ALA A 100 14.47 -2.96 20.26
CA ALA A 100 14.31 -1.57 20.66
C ALA A 100 13.00 -0.96 20.12
N VAL A 101 12.68 -1.24 18.85
CA VAL A 101 11.58 -0.58 18.14
C VAL A 101 10.24 -1.28 18.32
N TYR A 102 10.20 -2.62 18.33
CA TYR A 102 8.96 -3.39 18.37
C TYR A 102 8.71 -4.02 19.74
N MET A 103 9.68 -4.77 20.28
CA MET A 103 9.48 -5.51 21.54
C MET A 103 9.38 -4.58 22.76
N ASN A 104 10.20 -3.53 22.81
CA ASN A 104 10.23 -2.57 23.91
C ASN A 104 9.36 -1.33 23.63
N SER A 105 8.52 -1.38 22.59
CA SER A 105 7.60 -0.30 22.27
C SER A 105 6.56 -0.10 23.38
N PRO A 106 6.27 1.15 23.80
CA PRO A 106 5.16 1.45 24.70
C PRO A 106 3.79 0.99 24.17
N CYS A 107 3.65 0.82 22.86
CA CYS A 107 2.42 0.46 22.16
C CYS A 107 2.50 -0.90 21.44
N PHE A 108 3.25 -1.86 22.02
CA PHE A 108 3.28 -3.24 21.55
C PHE A 108 1.88 -3.76 21.15
N PRO A 109 1.71 -4.37 19.96
CA PRO A 109 2.74 -4.90 19.05
C PRO A 109 3.26 -3.90 18.00
N LEU A 110 2.82 -2.64 18.05
CA LEU A 110 3.20 -1.62 17.07
C LEU A 110 4.40 -0.81 17.58
N PRO A 111 5.26 -0.31 16.68
CA PRO A 111 6.28 0.66 17.06
C PRO A 111 5.64 2.00 17.44
N ASP A 112 6.35 2.79 18.25
CA ASP A 112 5.93 4.17 18.51
C ASP A 112 6.16 5.03 17.27
N LEU A 113 5.07 5.38 16.59
CA LEU A 113 5.05 6.21 15.39
C LEU A 113 4.82 7.70 15.70
N SER A 114 4.81 8.10 16.98
CA SER A 114 4.60 9.51 17.36
C SER A 114 5.71 10.44 16.82
N HIS A 115 6.89 9.89 16.59
CA HIS A 115 8.07 10.60 16.06
C HIS A 115 8.60 9.91 14.81
N VAL A 116 7.81 9.86 13.73
CA VAL A 116 8.33 9.45 12.42
C VAL A 116 9.37 10.47 11.93
N MET A 117 10.54 9.99 11.50
CA MET A 117 11.68 10.81 11.05
C MET A 117 11.50 11.40 9.64
N GLY A 118 10.25 11.61 9.23
CA GLY A 118 9.89 12.21 7.95
C GLY A 118 10.25 13.69 7.89
N LYS A 119 10.60 14.18 6.69
CA LYS A 119 10.85 15.60 6.46
C LYS A 119 9.62 16.42 6.81
N SER A 120 9.84 17.52 7.51
CA SER A 120 8.77 18.47 7.81
C SER A 120 8.17 19.03 6.51
N ARG A 121 6.91 19.48 6.57
CA ARG A 121 6.24 20.15 5.45
C ARG A 121 7.10 21.29 4.90
N ASP A 122 7.75 22.05 5.78
CA ASP A 122 8.59 23.18 5.41
C ASP A 122 9.90 22.74 4.73
N GLU A 123 10.52 21.66 5.19
CA GLU A 123 11.69 21.06 4.52
C GLU A 123 11.35 20.56 3.12
N LEU A 124 10.20 19.91 2.94
CA LEU A 124 9.75 19.47 1.63
C LEU A 124 9.53 20.66 0.69
N PHE A 125 8.88 21.74 1.16
CA PHE A 125 8.73 22.96 0.38
C PHE A 125 10.07 23.62 0.04
N ALA A 126 11.05 23.59 0.94
CA ALA A 126 12.39 24.10 0.68
C ALA A 126 13.11 23.30 -0.43
N MET A 127 12.97 21.97 -0.43
CA MET A 127 13.54 21.10 -1.46
C MET A 127 12.93 21.34 -2.85
N VAL A 128 11.61 21.56 -2.92
CA VAL A 128 10.93 21.91 -4.19
C VAL A 128 11.45 23.25 -4.74
N LYS A 129 11.67 24.25 -3.87
CA LYS A 129 12.16 25.57 -4.28
C LYS A 129 13.62 25.55 -4.75
N GLY A 130 14.46 24.68 -4.18
CA GLY A 130 15.88 24.57 -4.55
C GLY A 130 16.13 24.02 -5.97
N HIS A 131 15.17 23.29 -6.55
CA HIS A 131 15.33 22.68 -7.88
C HIS A 131 15.17 23.68 -9.05
N GLU A 132 14.52 24.83 -8.83
CA GLU A 132 14.33 25.86 -9.86
C GLU A 132 15.60 26.66 -10.16
N ALA A 133 16.60 26.65 -9.27
CA ALA A 133 17.84 27.42 -9.45
C ALA A 133 18.84 26.80 -10.44
N LYS A 134 18.72 25.50 -10.77
CA LYS A 134 19.69 24.80 -11.64
C LYS A 134 19.30 24.78 -13.12
N LYS A 135 18.06 25.13 -13.48
CA LYS A 135 17.64 25.25 -14.89
C LYS A 135 18.15 26.53 -15.56
N GLY A 136 18.53 27.55 -14.79
CA GLY A 136 19.03 28.83 -15.30
C GLY A 136 20.51 28.86 -15.68
N LEU A 137 21.31 27.84 -15.31
CA LEU A 137 22.77 27.87 -15.50
C LEU A 137 23.25 27.16 -16.78
N PHE A 138 22.38 26.39 -17.46
CA PHE A 138 22.75 25.65 -18.67
C PHE A 138 22.46 26.38 -19.99
N LEU A 139 22.05 27.66 -19.96
CA LEU A 139 21.77 28.46 -21.18
C LEU A 139 22.77 29.59 -21.43
N MET A 140 23.97 29.51 -20.87
CA MET A 140 25.07 30.42 -21.19
C MET A 140 26.29 29.60 -21.56
N ASN A 141 26.37 29.20 -22.84
CA ASN A 141 27.61 28.89 -23.57
C ASN A 141 27.30 28.93 -25.08
#